data_AF-A0A523Y485-F1
#
_entry.id   AF-A0A523Y485-F1
#
_cell.length_a   1.000
_cell.length_b   1.000
_cell.length_c   1.000
_cell.angle_alpha   90.00
_cell.angle_beta   90.00
_cell.angle_gamma   90.00
#
_symmetry.space_group_name_H-M   'P 1'
#
loop_
_entity.id
_entity.type
_entity.pdbx_description
1 polymer ?
#
loop_
_entity_poly.entity_id
_entity_poly.type
_entity_poly.pdbx_seq_one_letter_code
_entity_poly.pdbx_strand_id
1 'polypeptide(L)' 'MRIKRVFLTIDTHTGGEPTRTIIGGLPYIPGRTVVEKMT' A
#
# COMPACT_ATOMS: atom_id res chain seq x y z
N MET A 1 -7.94 14.80 18.08
CA MET A 1 -8.30 13.93 16.94
C MET A 1 -7.94 12.49 17.29
N ARG A 2 -8.79 11.49 17.04
CA ARG A 2 -8.46 10.07 17.29
C ARG A 2 -8.42 9.31 15.97
N ILE A 3 -7.23 9.27 15.34
CA ILE A 3 -7.02 8.57 14.06
C ILE A 3 -6.82 7.08 14.34
N LYS A 4 -7.51 6.20 13.59
CA LYS A 4 -7.39 4.75 13.72
C LYS A 4 -6.27 4.14 12.85
N ARG A 5 -6.04 4.68 11.65
CA ARG A 5 -4.97 4.27 10.73
C ARG A 5 -4.52 5.45 9.88
N VAL A 6 -3.24 5.49 9.56
CA VAL A 6 -2.60 6.45 8.66
C VAL A 6 -1.73 5.67 7.69
N PHE A 7 -1.85 5.95 6.39
CA PHE A 7 -0.96 5.41 5.37
C PHE A 7 -0.15 6.56 4.78
N LEU A 8 1.14 6.32 4.57
CA LEU A 8 2.01 7.24 3.85
C LEU A 8 2.11 6.77 2.41
N THR A 9 1.88 7.65 1.44
CA THR A 9 1.83 7.30 0.02
C THR A 9 2.72 8.20 -0.83
N ILE A 10 3.19 7.66 -1.95
CA ILE A 10 3.77 8.40 -3.07
C ILE A 10 2.85 8.17 -4.26
N ASP A 11 2.38 9.25 -4.87
CA ASP A 11 1.55 9.19 -6.07
C ASP A 11 2.42 9.45 -7.30
N THR A 12 2.28 8.59 -8.31
CA THR A 12 2.97 8.67 -9.59
C THR A 12 2.02 8.37 -10.74
N HIS A 13 2.48 8.56 -11.98
CA HIS A 13 1.78 8.06 -13.16
C HIS A 13 2.78 7.55 -14.20
N THR A 14 2.35 6.55 -14.99
CA THR A 14 3.10 6.08 -16.18
C THR A 14 2.19 6.20 -17.39
N GLY A 15 2.54 7.03 -18.37
CA GLY A 15 1.69 7.22 -19.56
C GLY A 15 0.31 7.85 -19.29
N GLY A 16 0.11 8.43 -18.11
CA GLY A 16 -1.17 8.98 -17.66
C GLY A 16 -1.95 8.04 -16.75
N GLU A 17 -1.56 6.76 -16.67
CA GLU A 17 -2.15 5.82 -15.71
C GLU A 17 -1.64 6.10 -14.30
N PRO A 18 -2.53 6.41 -13.34
CA PRO A 18 -2.13 6.75 -11.99
C PRO A 18 -1.70 5.50 -11.21
N THR A 19 -0.72 5.67 -10.33
CA THR A 19 -0.31 4.65 -9.36
C THR A 19 -0.08 5.32 -8.01
N ARG A 20 -0.69 4.76 -6.96
CA ARG A 20 -0.47 5.20 -5.57
C ARG A 20 0.29 4.11 -4.83
N THR A 21 1.54 4.38 -4.51
CA THR A 21 2.40 3.46 -3.77
C THR A 21 2.33 3.76 -2.28
N ILE A 22 1.89 2.78 -1.47
CA ILE A 22 1.97 2.87 -0.01
C ILE A 22 3.41 2.60 0.42
N ILE A 23 4.03 3.55 1.13
CA ILE A 23 5.39 3.44 1.67
C ILE A 23 5.43 3.34 3.19
N GLY A 24 4.29 3.47 3.87
CA GLY A 24 4.23 3.32 5.33
C GLY A 24 2.81 3.18 5.88
N GLY A 25 2.70 2.65 7.10
CA GLY A 25 1.43 2.49 7.82
C GLY A 25 0.67 1.19 7.54
N LEU A 26 1.20 0.30 6.70
CA LEU A 26 0.63 -1.01 6.41
C LEU A 26 1.01 -2.03 7.49
N PRO A 27 0.07 -2.82 8.02
CA PRO A 27 0.39 -3.96 8.89
C PRO A 27 0.99 -5.11 8.09
N TYR A 28 1.51 -6.12 8.81
CA TYR A 28 1.96 -7.37 8.18
C TYR A 28 0.83 -8.04 7.40
N ILE A 29 1.09 -8.38 6.13
CA ILE A 29 0.19 -9.20 5.30
C ILE A 29 0.62 -10.67 5.44
N PRO A 30 -0.25 -11.57 5.95
CA PRO A 30 0.04 -13.00 6.03
C PRO A 30 0.31 -13.66 4.68
N GLY A 31 1.07 -14.75 4.67
CA GLY A 31 1.46 -15.49 3.46
C GLY A 31 2.99 -15.61 3.34
N ARG A 32 3.49 -16.75 2.86
CA ARG A 32 4.93 -17.03 2.67
C ARG A 32 5.46 -16.42 1.38
N THR A 33 4.65 -16.35 0.35
CA THR A 33 5.01 -15.81 -0.97
C THR A 33 4.24 -14.52 -1.25
N VAL A 34 4.69 -13.73 -2.24
CA VAL A 34 3.94 -12.53 -2.68
C VAL A 34 2.57 -12.92 -3.24
N VAL A 35 2.48 -14.05 -3.95
CA VAL A 35 1.21 -14.56 -4.48
C VAL A 35 0.22 -14.87 -3.37
N GLU A 36 0.66 -15.55 -2.30
CA GLU A 36 -0.20 -15.82 -1.13
C GLU A 36 -0.66 -14.54 -0.41
N LYS A 37 0.11 -13.44 -0.50
CA LYS A 37 -0.26 -12.14 0.09
C LYS A 37 -1.26 -11.36 -0.78
N MET A 38 -1.45 -11.76 -2.04
CA MET A 38 -2.30 -11.09 -3.04
C MET A 38 -3.67 -11.75 -3.22
N THR A 39 -3.93 -12.85 -2.53
CA THR A 39 -5.20 -13.60 -2.51
C THR A 39 -5.90 -13.44 -1.18
#